data_AF-A0A3P7J1X6-F1
#
_entry.id   AF-A0A3P7J1X6-F1
#
_cell.length_a   1.000
_cell.length_b   1.000
_cell.length_c   1.000
_cell.angle_alpha   90.00
_cell.angle_beta   90.00
_cell.angle_gamma   90.00
#
_symmetry.space_group_name_H-M   'P 1'
#
loop_
_entity.id
_entity.type
_entity.pdbx_description
1 polymer ?
#
loop_
_entity_poly.entity_id
_entity_poly.type
_entity_poly.pdbx_seq_one_letter_code
_entity_poly.pdbx_strand_id
1 'polypeptide(L)' 'GFGVKIEETTRHTEINKNGKVGDLTHGSVVIAAITSCTNTSNPSVMLAAGLVAKKLSLVPYK' A
#
# COMPACT_ATOMS: atom_id res chain seq x y z
N GLY A 1 -0.20 21.06 -3.67
CA GLY A 1 0.56 20.12 -2.83
C GLY A 1 1.71 19.54 -3.62
N PHE A 2 2.82 19.21 -2.95
CA PHE A 2 4.07 18.62 -3.48
C PHE A 2 4.86 19.39 -4.56
N GLY A 3 4.34 20.49 -5.12
CA GLY A 3 5.09 21.38 -6.03
C GLY A 3 5.34 20.82 -7.43
N VAL A 4 4.67 19.72 -7.79
CA VAL A 4 4.79 19.05 -9.10
C VAL A 4 3.77 19.66 -10.08
N LYS A 5 4.19 19.89 -11.33
CA LYS A 5 3.27 20.35 -12.40
C LYS A 5 2.23 19.27 -12.69
N ILE A 6 1.00 19.66 -13.00
CA ILE A 6 -0.11 18.72 -13.26
C ILE A 6 0.27 17.71 -14.36
N GLU A 7 0.93 18.17 -15.41
CA GLU A 7 1.44 17.36 -16.53
C GLU A 7 2.43 16.27 -16.10
N GLU A 8 3.15 16.45 -14.99
CA GLU A 8 4.14 15.50 -14.49
C GLU A 8 3.55 14.48 -13.51
N THR A 9 2.34 14.73 -12.99
CA THR A 9 1.65 13.81 -12.07
C THR A 9 1.23 12.50 -12.75
N THR A 10 1.14 12.49 -14.08
CA THR A 10 0.79 11.31 -14.89
C THR A 10 2.00 10.44 -15.23
N ARG A 11 3.22 10.86 -14.88
CA ARG A 11 4.42 10.03 -15.09
C ARG A 11 4.31 8.71 -14.31
N HIS A 12 4.70 7.65 -14.99
CA HIS A 12 4.79 6.30 -14.46
C HIS A 12 6.04 5.61 -15.01
N THR A 13 6.47 4.56 -14.33
CA THR A 13 7.57 3.70 -14.77
C THR A 13 7.20 2.25 -14.50
N GLU A 14 7.50 1.38 -15.46
CA GLU A 14 7.39 -0.06 -15.26
C GLU A 14 8.50 -0.55 -14.33
N ILE A 15 8.17 -1.51 -13.47
CA ILE A 15 9.09 -2.19 -12.56
C ILE A 15 8.89 -3.70 -12.66
N ASN A 16 9.97 -4.46 -12.54
CA ASN A 16 9.90 -5.92 -12.40
C ASN A 16 9.85 -6.29 -10.91
N LYS A 17 8.77 -6.95 -10.49
CA LYS A 17 8.57 -7.44 -9.12
C LYS A 17 8.42 -8.97 -9.15
N ASN A 18 9.51 -9.68 -8.87
CA ASN A 18 9.57 -11.15 -8.86
C ASN A 18 8.99 -11.78 -10.15
N GLY A 19 9.39 -11.28 -11.32
CA GLY A 19 8.92 -11.80 -12.61
C GLY A 19 7.57 -11.29 -13.07
N LYS A 20 6.92 -10.40 -12.30
CA LYS A 20 5.70 -9.68 -12.71
C LYS A 20 6.05 -8.24 -13.05
N VAL A 21 5.62 -7.76 -14.21
CA VAL A 21 5.68 -6.33 -14.56
C VAL A 21 4.58 -5.62 -13.78
N GLY A 22 4.91 -4.52 -13.11
CA GLY A 22 3.96 -3.63 -12.46
C GLY A 22 4.33 -2.18 -12.71
N ASP A 23 3.36 -1.27 -12.60
CA ASP A 23 3.58 0.16 -12.76
C ASP A 23 3.79 0.86 -11.42
N LEU A 24 4.78 1.76 -11.38
CA LEU A 24 4.97 2.71 -10.30
C LEU A 24 4.59 4.11 -10.78
N THR A 25 3.58 4.68 -10.14
CA THR A 25 3.01 6.00 -10.44
C THR A 25 3.13 6.94 -9.23
N HIS A 26 2.88 8.23 -9.45
CA HIS A 26 2.73 9.17 -8.34
C HIS A 26 1.63 8.72 -7.37
N GLY A 27 1.95 8.71 -6.08
CA GLY A 27 1.03 8.25 -5.02
C GLY A 27 1.06 6.74 -4.75
N SER A 28 1.87 5.97 -5.48
CA SER A 28 2.07 4.55 -5.18
C SER A 28 2.67 4.34 -3.78
N VAL A 29 2.08 3.43 -3.01
CA VAL A 29 2.56 3.06 -1.66
C VAL A 29 3.60 1.96 -1.77
N VAL A 30 4.87 2.32 -1.53
CA VAL A 30 6.00 1.38 -1.63
C VAL A 30 6.26 0.64 -0.30
N ILE A 31 5.96 1.29 0.82
CA ILE A 31 6.08 0.73 2.17
C ILE A 31 4.78 0.98 2.91
N ALA A 32 4.16 -0.09 3.38
CA ALA A 32 3.04 -0.04 4.31
C ALA A 32 3.44 -0.83 5.55
N ALA A 33 3.58 -0.15 6.68
CA ALA A 33 3.99 -0.75 7.93
C ALA A 33 3.07 -0.28 9.07
N ILE A 34 2.76 -1.19 10.00
CA ILE A 34 2.04 -0.83 11.22
C ILE A 34 3.08 -0.51 12.30
N THR A 35 3.39 0.78 12.44
CA THR A 35 4.45 1.26 13.33
C THR A 35 3.92 2.41 14.21
N SER A 36 3.54 2.09 15.44
CA SER A 36 3.17 3.08 16.46
C SER A 36 2.93 2.36 17.76
N CYS A 37 3.48 2.85 18.88
CA CYS A 37 3.23 2.25 20.18
C CYS A 37 1.74 2.23 20.52
N THR A 38 0.98 3.30 20.23
CA THR A 38 -0.45 3.38 20.54
C THR A 38 -1.29 2.39 19.72
N ASN A 39 -0.96 2.20 18.44
CA ASN A 39 -1.72 1.31 17.56
C ASN A 39 -1.27 -0.15 17.71
N THR A 40 0.00 -0.41 18.04
CA THR A 40 0.50 -1.77 18.29
C THR A 40 0.16 -2.28 19.68
N SER A 41 0.13 -1.42 20.70
CA SER A 41 -0.25 -1.79 22.06
C SER A 41 -1.76 -1.89 22.25
N ASN A 42 -2.57 -1.55 21.24
CA ASN A 42 -4.02 -1.69 21.27
C ASN A 42 -4.43 -3.00 20.55
N PRO A 43 -4.73 -4.08 21.29
CA PRO A 43 -5.02 -5.39 20.69
C PRO A 43 -6.26 -5.37 19.81
N SER A 44 -7.27 -4.56 20.15
CA SER A 44 -8.51 -4.46 19.37
C SER A 44 -8.26 -3.97 17.95
N VAL A 45 -7.39 -2.97 17.79
CA VAL A 45 -7.03 -2.41 16.47
C VAL A 45 -6.20 -3.42 15.67
N MET A 46 -5.24 -4.09 16.31
CA MET A 46 -4.41 -5.09 15.62
C MET A 46 -5.21 -6.33 15.20
N LEU A 47 -6.14 -6.80 16.04
CA LEU A 47 -7.05 -7.88 15.69
C LEU A 47 -7.97 -7.49 14.53
N ALA A 48 -8.50 -6.27 14.53
CA ALA A 48 -9.29 -5.77 13.40
C ALA A 48 -8.48 -5.76 12.10
N ALA A 49 -7.22 -5.30 12.14
CA ALA A 49 -6.31 -5.34 10.99
C ALA A 49 -6.08 -6.79 10.48
N GLY A 50 -5.89 -7.74 11.39
CA GLY A 50 -5.74 -9.16 11.07
C GLY A 50 -7.01 -9.77 10.44
N LEU A 51 -8.19 -9.42 10.93
CA LEU A 51 -9.47 -9.88 10.36
C LEU A 51 -9.70 -9.33 8.94
N VAL A 52 -9.35 -8.07 8.69
CA VAL A 52 -9.37 -7.48 7.34
C VAL A 52 -8.41 -8.24 6.43
N ALA A 53 -7.18 -8.50 6.88
CA ALA A 53 -6.21 -9.27 6.11
C ALA A 53 -6.70 -10.69 5.77
N LYS A 54 -7.32 -11.38 6.74
CA LYS A 54 -7.91 -12.71 6.53
C LYS A 54 -9.02 -12.66 5.48
N LYS A 55 -9.93 -11.67 5.55
CA LYS A 55 -11.00 -11.51 4.56
C LYS A 55 -10.43 -11.28 3.16
N LEU A 56 -9.40 -10.44 3.03
CA LEU A 56 -8.77 -10.16 1.74
C LEU A 56 -7.99 -11.35 1.18
N SER A 57 -7.37 -12.19 2.02
CA SER A 57 -6.68 -13.40 1.54
C SER A 57 -7.59 -14.44 0.87
N LEU A 58 -8.90 -14.38 1.16
CA LEU A 58 -9.90 -15.27 0.58
C LEU A 58 -10.50 -14.71 -0.72
N VAL A 59 -10.21 -13.46 -1.07
CA VAL A 59 -10.67 -12.81 -2.30
C VAL A 59 -9.46 -12.64 -3.22
N PRO A 60 -9.40 -13.29 -4.41
CA PRO A 60 -8.37 -12.99 -5.37
C PRO A 60 -8.29 -11.47 -5.64
N TYR A 61 -7.07 -10.94 -5.53
CA TYR A 61 -6.78 -9.53 -5.82
C TYR A 61 -7.26 -9.25 -7.25
N LYS A 62 -8.26 -8.38 -7.39
CA LYS A 62 -8.79 -7.94 -8.69
C LYS A 62 -7.89 -6.87 -9.27
#